data_AF-A0A847RMA5-F1
#
_entry.id   AF-A0A847RMA5-F1
#
_cell.length_a   1.000
_cell.length_b   1.000
_cell.length_c   1.000
_cell.angle_alpha   90.00
_cell.angle_beta   90.00
_cell.angle_gamma   90.00
#
_symmetry.space_group_name_H-M   'P 1'
#
loop_
_entity.id
_entity.type
_entity.pdbx_description
1 polymer ?
#
loop_
_entity_poly.entity_id
_entity_poly.type
_entity_poly.pdbx_seq_one_letter_code
_entity_poly.pdbx_strand_id
1 'polypeptide(L)'
;MNTQPFLITALSNFKERGKFSYSAYMDRGLNPSDNETRDGLERFFNHFADKLMAAARQGATEKDYKKLLMDALNMLNKNVFDTEDREFICDTFYELAGIVRVDLKEELSKWLYGSFFFNLMKVVNFIRGKKKEQVLEIRSQTCTGCGQSLEALVLEKKHGIPDTDWWIIQCNSCREYNLYSIGPDVKELRFNGFHQVESLPRQEFTEEQAFIRLEQIKYFRQR
;
A
#
# COMPACT_ATOMS: atom_id res chain seq x y z
N MET A 1 12.51 12.20 32.07
CA MET A 1 11.56 11.07 32.19
C MET A 1 12.29 9.82 31.71
N ASN A 2 12.26 8.72 32.48
CA ASN A 2 12.95 7.49 32.12
C ASN A 2 12.24 6.86 30.90
N THR A 3 12.83 6.99 29.71
CA THR A 3 12.22 6.58 28.43
C THR A 3 12.26 5.07 28.19
N GLN A 4 12.98 4.33 29.03
CA GLN A 4 13.20 2.88 28.87
C GLN A 4 11.92 2.03 28.97
N PRO A 5 11.01 2.23 29.95
CA PRO A 5 9.80 1.40 30.05
C PRO A 5 8.89 1.55 28.83
N PHE A 6 8.73 2.77 28.32
CA PHE A 6 7.93 3.06 27.12
C PHE A 6 8.52 2.37 25.87
N LEU A 7 9.84 2.45 25.69
CA LEU A 7 10.51 1.85 24.54
C LEU A 7 10.40 0.32 24.57
N ILE A 8 10.56 -0.31 25.75
CA ILE A 8 10.40 -1.76 25.91
C ILE A 8 8.95 -2.18 25.60
N THR A 9 7.94 -1.44 26.09
CA THR A 9 6.54 -1.71 25.75
C THR A 9 6.26 -1.57 24.25
N ALA A 10 6.77 -0.53 23.60
CA ALA A 10 6.59 -0.33 22.17
C ALA A 10 7.23 -1.46 21.33
N LEU A 11 8.43 -1.91 21.69
CA LEU A 11 9.10 -3.04 21.05
C LEU A 11 8.38 -4.37 21.32
N SER A 12 7.79 -4.55 22.50
CA SER A 12 6.98 -5.74 22.81
C SER A 12 5.73 -5.79 21.94
N ASN A 13 5.00 -4.67 21.83
CA ASN A 13 3.84 -4.54 20.95
C ASN A 13 4.20 -4.78 19.46
N PHE A 14 5.36 -4.27 19.04
CA PHE A 14 5.88 -4.52 17.68
C PHE A 14 6.06 -6.02 17.41
N LYS A 15 6.52 -6.80 18.39
CA LYS A 15 6.70 -8.25 18.24
C LYS A 15 5.39 -9.00 18.06
N GLU A 16 4.36 -8.65 18.82
CA GLU A 16 3.10 -9.41 18.88
C GLU A 16 2.19 -9.26 17.64
N ARG A 17 2.46 -8.29 16.76
CA ARG A 17 1.54 -7.88 15.69
C ARG A 17 1.43 -8.83 14.48
N GLY A 18 2.35 -9.79 14.30
CA GLY A 18 2.39 -10.61 13.08
C GLY A 18 2.65 -9.76 11.82
N LYS A 19 3.81 -9.10 11.81
CA LYS A 19 4.20 -8.03 10.88
C LYS A 19 4.22 -8.49 9.43
N PHE A 20 4.65 -9.71 9.16
CA PHE A 20 4.75 -10.29 7.80
C PHE A 20 3.65 -11.31 7.51
N SER A 21 2.51 -11.22 8.21
CA SER A 21 1.33 -12.02 7.88
C SER A 21 0.79 -11.70 6.49
N TYR A 22 0.07 -12.63 5.87
CA TYR A 22 -0.55 -12.43 4.56
C TYR A 22 -1.43 -11.17 4.56
N SER A 23 -2.26 -11.01 5.59
CA SER A 23 -3.10 -9.82 5.78
C SER A 23 -2.28 -8.54 5.88
N ALA A 24 -1.09 -8.57 6.49
CA ALA A 24 -0.26 -7.38 6.63
C ALA A 24 0.35 -6.91 5.28
N TYR A 25 0.60 -7.81 4.33
CA TYR A 25 0.94 -7.46 2.94
C TYR A 25 -0.28 -6.88 2.22
N MET A 26 -1.44 -7.54 2.32
CA MET A 26 -2.68 -7.08 1.67
C MET A 26 -3.12 -5.69 2.16
N ASP A 27 -2.99 -5.41 3.46
CA ASP A 27 -3.28 -4.10 4.08
C ASP A 27 -2.36 -2.97 3.60
N ARG A 28 -1.28 -3.32 2.89
CA ARG A 28 -0.32 -2.42 2.26
C ARG A 28 -0.47 -2.39 0.74
N GLY A 29 -1.35 -3.20 0.17
CA GLY A 29 -1.49 -3.36 -1.28
C GLY A 29 -0.31 -4.08 -1.93
N LEU A 30 0.48 -4.82 -1.15
CA LEU A 30 1.65 -5.56 -1.62
C LEU A 30 1.26 -7.01 -1.92
N ASN A 31 1.94 -7.61 -2.90
CA ASN A 31 1.81 -9.06 -3.13
C ASN A 31 2.62 -9.82 -2.06
N PRO A 32 2.00 -10.72 -1.29
CA PRO A 32 2.72 -11.50 -0.29
C PRO A 32 3.66 -12.51 -0.93
N SER A 33 4.88 -12.57 -0.41
CA SER A 33 5.83 -13.63 -0.70
C SER A 33 5.38 -14.98 -0.10
N ASP A 34 6.13 -16.03 -0.43
CA ASP A 34 5.89 -17.37 0.08
C ASP A 34 6.00 -17.43 1.61
N ASN A 35 5.43 -18.49 2.20
CA ASN A 35 5.38 -18.62 3.65
C ASN A 35 6.77 -18.67 4.30
N GLU A 36 7.77 -19.28 3.64
CA GLU A 36 9.11 -19.42 4.20
C GLU A 36 9.79 -18.05 4.32
N THR A 37 9.71 -17.23 3.28
CA THR A 37 10.21 -15.86 3.26
C THR A 37 9.54 -15.02 4.35
N ARG A 38 8.20 -15.03 4.40
CA ARG A 38 7.43 -14.25 5.39
C ARG A 38 7.73 -14.66 6.82
N ASP A 39 7.77 -15.96 7.11
CA ASP A 39 8.10 -16.47 8.44
C ASP A 39 9.55 -16.19 8.81
N GLY A 40 10.46 -16.21 7.84
CA GLY A 40 11.87 -15.83 8.00
C GLY A 40 12.01 -14.37 8.44
N LEU A 41 11.32 -13.45 7.75
CA LEU A 41 11.29 -12.03 8.09
C LEU A 41 10.65 -11.78 9.46
N GLU A 42 9.53 -12.44 9.77
CA GLU A 42 8.89 -12.32 11.08
C GLU A 42 9.85 -12.72 12.21
N ARG A 43 10.53 -13.86 12.08
CA ARG A 43 11.53 -14.32 13.05
C ARG A 43 12.70 -13.35 13.16
N PHE A 44 13.22 -12.87 12.04
CA PHE A 44 14.34 -11.92 11.99
C PHE A 44 14.00 -10.64 12.77
N PHE A 45 12.86 -10.02 12.47
CA PHE A 45 12.45 -8.76 13.11
C PHE A 45 12.06 -8.95 14.57
N ASN A 46 11.47 -10.10 14.94
CA ASN A 46 11.19 -10.41 16.34
C ASN A 46 12.47 -10.57 17.16
N HIS A 47 13.45 -11.29 16.64
CA HIS A 47 14.76 -11.44 17.27
C HIS A 47 15.50 -10.10 17.35
N PHE A 48 15.41 -9.27 16.32
CA PHE A 48 16.04 -7.96 16.31
C PHE A 48 15.38 -6.99 17.32
N ALA A 49 14.05 -7.03 17.48
CA ALA A 49 13.36 -6.29 18.54
C ALA A 49 13.84 -6.71 19.94
N ASP A 50 14.14 -8.00 20.17
CA ASP A 50 14.74 -8.45 21.43
C ASP A 50 16.13 -7.84 21.67
N LYS A 51 16.95 -7.71 20.62
CA LYS A 51 18.25 -7.03 20.71
C LYS A 51 18.09 -5.55 21.07
N LEU A 52 17.13 -4.86 20.47
CA LEU A 52 16.83 -3.46 20.80
C LEU A 52 16.34 -3.31 22.26
N MET A 53 15.49 -4.21 22.74
CA MET A 53 15.07 -4.23 24.15
C MET A 53 16.23 -4.49 25.11
N ALA A 54 17.14 -5.41 24.76
CA ALA A 54 18.33 -5.68 25.57
C ALA A 54 19.25 -4.45 25.64
N ALA A 55 19.49 -3.79 24.50
CA ALA A 55 20.25 -2.55 24.43
C ALA A 55 19.59 -1.42 25.27
N ALA A 56 18.25 -1.33 25.23
CA ALA A 56 17.51 -0.37 26.04
C ALA A 56 17.70 -0.58 27.55
N ARG A 57 17.65 -1.83 28.02
CA ARG A 57 17.91 -2.17 29.43
C ARG A 57 19.33 -1.83 29.86
N GLN A 58 20.27 -1.79 28.92
CA GLN A 58 21.68 -1.41 29.15
C GLN A 58 21.93 0.09 29.02
N GLY A 59 20.90 0.90 28.75
CA GLY A 59 21.07 2.35 28.61
C GLY A 59 21.70 2.78 27.28
N ALA A 60 21.47 2.01 26.20
CA ALA A 60 21.95 2.35 24.86
C ALA A 60 21.53 3.76 24.42
N THR A 61 22.46 4.44 23.75
CA THR A 61 22.27 5.77 23.17
C THR A 61 21.65 5.68 21.78
N GLU A 62 21.19 6.82 21.24
CA GLU A 62 20.71 6.91 19.85
C GLU A 62 21.76 6.41 18.85
N LYS A 63 23.04 6.67 19.09
CA LYS A 63 24.15 6.19 18.25
C LYS A 63 24.27 4.67 18.28
N ASP A 64 24.07 4.05 19.44
CA ASP A 64 24.11 2.59 19.59
C ASP A 64 22.93 1.94 18.85
N TYR A 65 21.73 2.51 18.96
CA TYR A 65 20.57 2.05 18.20
C TYR A 65 20.75 2.20 16.70
N LYS A 66 21.28 3.34 16.24
CA LYS A 66 21.57 3.56 14.82
C LYS A 66 22.53 2.51 14.29
N LYS A 67 23.60 2.22 15.05
CA LYS A 67 24.53 1.16 14.69
C LYS A 67 23.84 -0.21 14.61
N LEU A 68 23.04 -0.58 15.61
CA LEU A 68 22.31 -1.86 15.62
C LEU A 68 21.36 -1.99 14.42
N LEU A 69 20.64 -0.92 14.07
CA LEU A 69 19.76 -0.85 12.91
C LEU A 69 20.52 -1.06 11.60
N MET A 70 21.65 -0.36 11.43
CA MET A 70 22.49 -0.48 10.24
C MET A 70 23.11 -1.87 10.11
N ASP A 71 23.62 -2.43 11.22
CA ASP A 71 24.21 -3.77 11.23
C ASP A 71 23.16 -4.82 10.84
N ALA A 72 21.94 -4.72 11.37
CA ALA A 72 20.83 -5.61 11.02
C ALA A 72 20.38 -5.45 9.56
N LEU A 73 20.29 -4.21 9.06
CA LEU A 73 19.93 -3.94 7.66
C LEU A 73 20.95 -4.55 6.70
N ASN A 74 22.24 -4.45 7.03
CA ASN A 74 23.33 -5.04 6.24
C ASN A 74 23.38 -6.57 6.29
N MET A 75 22.79 -7.21 7.30
CA MET A 75 22.67 -8.68 7.35
C MET A 75 21.66 -9.22 6.32
N LEU A 76 20.70 -8.40 5.89
CA LEU A 76 19.73 -8.79 4.87
C LEU A 76 20.32 -8.60 3.48
N ASN A 77 20.55 -9.72 2.78
CA ASN A 77 20.94 -9.68 1.37
C ASN A 77 19.74 -9.28 0.51
N LYS A 78 19.64 -8.01 0.12
CA LYS A 78 18.51 -7.50 -0.68
C LYS A 78 18.22 -8.27 -1.96
N ASN A 79 19.21 -8.97 -2.54
CA ASN A 79 19.05 -9.66 -3.81
C ASN A 79 18.22 -10.95 -3.71
N VAL A 80 17.92 -11.43 -2.50
CA VAL A 80 17.05 -12.60 -2.29
C VAL A 80 15.57 -12.25 -2.14
N PHE A 81 15.27 -10.96 -2.07
CA PHE A 81 13.92 -10.44 -1.86
C PHE A 81 13.42 -9.77 -3.13
N ASP A 82 12.12 -9.91 -3.42
CA ASP A 82 11.51 -9.18 -4.51
C ASP A 82 11.32 -7.68 -4.16
N THR A 83 10.68 -6.91 -5.02
CA THR A 83 10.45 -5.48 -4.75
C THR A 83 9.53 -5.25 -3.56
N GLU A 84 8.46 -6.04 -3.44
CA GLU A 84 7.42 -5.89 -2.41
C GLU A 84 7.99 -6.23 -1.02
N ASP A 85 8.77 -7.30 -0.93
CA ASP A 85 9.47 -7.70 0.30
C ASP A 85 10.49 -6.65 0.73
N ARG A 86 11.28 -6.11 -0.21
CA ARG A 86 12.27 -5.06 0.11
C ARG A 86 11.60 -3.80 0.63
N GLU A 87 10.48 -3.39 0.05
CA GLU A 87 9.70 -2.25 0.52
C GLU A 87 9.16 -2.49 1.93
N PHE A 88 8.58 -3.68 2.19
CA PHE A 88 8.08 -4.03 3.52
C PHE A 88 9.22 -4.09 4.57
N ILE A 89 10.37 -4.67 4.22
CA ILE A 89 11.55 -4.67 5.09
C ILE A 89 11.94 -3.23 5.47
N CYS A 90 12.02 -2.32 4.48
CA CYS A 90 12.37 -0.92 4.73
C CYS A 90 11.36 -0.22 5.65
N ASP A 91 10.06 -0.42 5.43
CA ASP A 91 9.01 0.14 6.30
C ASP A 91 9.12 -0.37 7.72
N THR A 92 9.40 -1.67 7.87
CA THR A 92 9.52 -2.31 9.19
C THR A 92 10.74 -1.78 9.95
N PHE A 93 11.87 -1.55 9.26
CA PHE A 93 13.01 -0.86 9.85
C PHE A 93 12.71 0.60 10.19
N TYR A 94 11.96 1.31 9.34
CA TYR A 94 11.58 2.70 9.61
C TYR A 94 10.72 2.83 10.86
N GLU A 95 9.78 1.91 11.06
CA GLU A 95 8.98 1.82 12.29
C GLU A 95 9.86 1.58 13.52
N LEU A 96 10.78 0.61 13.46
CA LEU A 96 11.72 0.34 14.55
C LEU A 96 12.60 1.56 14.86
N ALA A 97 13.10 2.25 13.82
CA ALA A 97 13.87 3.48 13.94
C ALA A 97 13.06 4.57 14.63
N GLY A 98 11.76 4.70 14.32
CA GLY A 98 10.83 5.59 15.00
C GLY A 98 10.64 5.25 16.49
N ILE A 99 10.52 3.97 16.83
CA ILE A 99 10.39 3.52 18.24
C ILE A 99 11.63 3.91 19.06
N VAL A 100 12.83 3.74 18.49
CA VAL A 100 14.11 4.07 19.16
C VAL A 100 14.61 5.49 18.87
N ARG A 101 13.81 6.30 18.16
CA ARG A 101 14.06 7.72 17.82
C ARG A 101 15.36 7.96 17.06
N VAL A 102 15.65 7.12 16.07
CA VAL A 102 16.80 7.23 15.17
C VAL A 102 16.32 7.65 13.78
N ASP A 103 17.06 8.55 13.12
CA ASP A 103 16.88 8.80 11.68
C ASP A 103 17.72 7.81 10.84
N LEU A 104 17.02 7.03 10.01
CA LEU A 104 17.57 5.98 9.14
C LEU A 104 17.16 6.16 7.67
N LYS A 105 16.57 7.30 7.29
CA LYS A 105 15.95 7.47 5.95
C LYS A 105 16.95 7.31 4.81
N GLU A 106 18.14 7.87 4.96
CA GLU A 106 19.18 7.81 3.92
C GLU A 106 19.71 6.39 3.75
N GLU A 107 19.92 5.68 4.86
CA GLU A 107 20.43 4.31 4.88
C GLU A 107 19.41 3.34 4.26
N LEU A 108 18.12 3.49 4.58
CA LEU A 108 17.05 2.70 3.97
C LEU A 108 16.94 2.95 2.47
N SER A 109 16.99 4.22 2.05
CA SER A 109 16.97 4.57 0.63
C SER A 109 18.16 3.96 -0.13
N LYS A 110 19.37 4.02 0.46
CA LYS A 110 20.58 3.40 -0.11
C LYS A 110 20.47 1.88 -0.17
N TRP A 111 19.92 1.23 0.86
CA TRP A 111 19.76 -0.21 0.85
C TRP A 111 18.79 -0.64 -0.24
N LEU A 112 17.62 0.00 -0.30
CA LEU A 112 16.54 -0.32 -1.24
C LEU A 112 16.97 -0.10 -2.70
N TYR A 113 17.46 1.10 -3.02
CA TYR A 113 17.69 1.53 -4.40
C TYR A 113 19.17 1.49 -4.83
N GLY A 114 20.10 1.39 -3.89
CA GLY A 114 21.53 1.57 -4.17
C GLY A 114 21.94 3.04 -4.25
N SER A 115 23.19 3.28 -4.64
CA SER A 115 23.78 4.64 -4.71
C SER A 115 23.36 5.46 -5.92
N PHE A 116 22.47 4.94 -6.77
CA PHE A 116 22.01 5.58 -8.00
C PHE A 116 20.48 5.51 -8.05
N PHE A 117 19.85 6.64 -8.37
CA PHE A 117 18.40 6.93 -8.50
C PHE A 117 17.76 7.79 -7.40
N PHE A 118 17.84 9.10 -7.63
CA PHE A 118 16.81 10.07 -7.26
C PHE A 118 15.65 9.97 -8.24
N ASN A 119 14.50 9.42 -7.83
CA ASN A 119 13.18 9.80 -8.35
C ASN A 119 12.10 9.40 -7.34
N LEU A 120 11.85 10.34 -6.44
CA LEU A 120 11.05 10.22 -5.23
C LEU A 120 9.59 10.59 -5.51
N MET A 121 8.75 9.63 -5.92
CA MET A 121 7.29 9.83 -6.00
C MET A 121 6.45 8.81 -5.23
N LYS A 122 7.00 7.66 -4.82
CA LYS A 122 6.25 6.67 -4.01
C LYS A 122 6.53 6.75 -2.51
N VAL A 123 7.73 7.18 -2.11
CA VAL A 123 8.19 7.13 -0.71
C VAL A 123 7.55 8.20 0.21
N VAL A 124 7.12 9.34 -0.34
CA VAL A 124 6.51 10.42 0.48
C VAL A 124 5.10 10.06 0.96
N ASN A 125 4.39 9.20 0.23
CA ASN A 125 3.01 8.81 0.59
C ASN A 125 2.95 7.69 1.63
N PHE A 126 4.00 6.89 1.79
CA PHE A 126 4.00 5.76 2.72
C PHE A 126 4.62 6.07 4.09
N ILE A 127 5.58 7.02 4.14
CA ILE A 127 6.28 7.45 5.36
C ILE A 127 5.40 8.35 6.26
N ARG A 128 4.35 8.97 5.72
CA ARG A 128 3.31 9.62 6.54
C ARG A 128 2.33 8.55 7.00
N GLY A 129 2.43 8.16 8.27
CA GLY A 129 1.53 7.21 8.91
C GLY A 129 0.09 7.40 8.42
N LYS A 130 -0.50 6.30 7.94
CA LYS A 130 -1.86 6.18 7.39
C LYS A 130 -2.72 7.36 7.80
N LYS A 131 -2.86 8.38 6.94
CA LYS A 131 -4.10 9.16 6.96
C LYS A 131 -5.17 8.08 6.82
N LYS A 132 -6.05 7.94 7.82
CA LYS A 132 -7.31 7.23 7.62
C LYS A 132 -7.84 7.76 6.29
N GLU A 133 -7.93 6.91 5.28
CA GLU A 133 -8.43 7.30 3.95
C GLU A 133 -9.79 7.96 4.18
N GLN A 134 -9.81 9.29 4.18
CA GLN A 134 -11.05 10.03 4.34
C GLN A 134 -11.69 10.00 2.96
N VAL A 135 -12.75 9.22 2.84
CA VAL A 135 -13.61 9.26 1.66
C VAL A 135 -14.21 10.66 1.60
N LEU A 136 -13.81 11.45 0.60
CA LEU A 136 -14.27 12.83 0.41
C LEU A 136 -15.66 12.86 -0.25
N GLU A 137 -15.92 11.91 -1.14
CA GLU A 137 -17.17 11.79 -1.88
C GLU A 137 -17.37 10.32 -2.27
N ILE A 138 -18.62 9.85 -2.25
CA ILE A 138 -19.01 8.57 -2.84
C ILE A 138 -19.82 8.90 -4.10
N ARG A 139 -19.33 8.45 -5.25
CA ARG A 139 -20.10 8.44 -6.50
C ARG A 139 -20.66 7.03 -6.68
N SER A 140 -21.95 6.91 -6.93
CA SER A 140 -22.62 5.62 -7.00
C SER A 140 -23.56 5.54 -8.19
N GLN A 141 -23.64 4.38 -8.82
CA GLN A 141 -24.71 4.04 -9.75
C GLN A 141 -25.31 2.67 -9.42
N THR A 142 -26.51 2.42 -9.93
CA THR A 142 -27.17 1.13 -9.75
C THR A 142 -26.72 0.16 -10.83
N CYS A 143 -26.37 -1.08 -10.45
CA CYS A 143 -26.10 -2.14 -11.41
C CYS A 143 -27.36 -2.48 -12.22
N THR A 144 -27.25 -2.46 -13.54
CA THR A 144 -28.37 -2.77 -14.45
C THR A 144 -28.85 -4.22 -14.39
N GLY A 145 -28.02 -5.15 -13.89
CA GLY A 145 -28.37 -6.57 -13.79
C GLY A 145 -29.01 -6.97 -12.46
N CYS A 146 -28.44 -6.55 -11.32
CA CYS A 146 -28.90 -6.97 -9.99
C CYS A 146 -29.37 -5.85 -9.06
N GLY A 147 -29.30 -4.59 -9.49
CA GLY A 147 -29.73 -3.46 -8.67
C GLY A 147 -28.77 -3.09 -7.52
N GLN A 148 -27.63 -3.75 -7.38
CA GLN A 148 -26.66 -3.41 -6.34
C GLN A 148 -25.96 -2.06 -6.62
N SER A 149 -25.64 -1.33 -5.55
CA SER A 149 -24.82 -0.10 -5.60
C SER A 149 -23.39 -0.41 -6.08
N LEU A 150 -22.97 0.30 -7.13
CA LEU A 150 -21.62 0.28 -7.69
C LEU A 150 -20.97 1.63 -7.33
N GLU A 151 -19.97 1.61 -6.46
CA GLU A 151 -19.46 2.82 -5.80
C GLU A 151 -18.00 3.11 -6.13
N ALA A 152 -17.72 4.35 -6.51
CA ALA A 152 -16.40 4.94 -6.54
C ALA A 152 -16.22 5.86 -5.33
N LEU A 153 -15.33 5.47 -4.42
CA LEU A 153 -14.95 6.23 -3.24
C LEU A 153 -13.83 7.20 -3.62
N VAL A 154 -14.11 8.50 -3.73
CA VAL A 154 -13.14 9.54 -4.07
C VAL A 154 -12.30 9.85 -2.82
N LEU A 155 -10.99 9.64 -2.93
CA LEU A 155 -10.04 9.84 -1.83
C LEU A 155 -9.31 11.18 -1.94
N GLU A 156 -9.09 11.66 -3.16
CA GLU A 156 -8.48 12.95 -3.43
C GLU A 156 -9.13 13.63 -4.64
N LYS A 157 -9.44 14.92 -4.49
CA LYS A 157 -9.87 15.79 -5.58
C LYS A 157 -8.75 16.75 -5.96
N LYS A 158 -8.64 17.04 -7.26
CA LYS A 158 -7.77 18.11 -7.76
C LYS A 158 -8.47 18.82 -8.89
N HIS A 159 -8.66 20.13 -8.71
CA HIS A 159 -9.31 20.96 -9.69
C HIS A 159 -8.54 20.98 -11.02
N GLY A 160 -9.27 20.91 -12.13
CA GLY A 160 -8.72 20.97 -13.48
C GLY A 160 -8.29 19.60 -14.03
N ILE A 161 -8.59 18.50 -13.32
CA ILE A 161 -8.50 17.16 -13.92
C ILE A 161 -9.76 16.95 -14.78
N PRO A 162 -9.62 16.82 -16.11
CA PRO A 162 -10.76 16.56 -16.96
C PRO A 162 -11.31 15.15 -16.75
N ASP A 163 -12.60 14.96 -17.05
CA ASP A 163 -13.17 13.63 -17.23
C ASP A 163 -12.69 13.10 -18.59
N THR A 164 -11.80 12.11 -18.59
CA THR A 164 -11.09 11.67 -19.79
C THR A 164 -11.66 10.42 -20.43
N ASP A 165 -12.46 9.63 -19.71
CA ASP A 165 -12.78 8.27 -20.12
C ASP A 165 -14.23 7.87 -19.78
N TRP A 166 -14.81 7.05 -20.65
CA TRP A 166 -15.93 6.17 -20.31
C TRP A 166 -15.39 4.82 -19.87
N TRP A 167 -15.93 4.27 -18.79
CA TRP A 167 -15.44 3.01 -18.26
C TRP A 167 -16.46 1.90 -18.42
N ILE A 168 -15.99 0.76 -18.89
CA ILE A 168 -16.76 -0.47 -18.80
C ILE A 168 -16.32 -1.18 -17.53
N ILE A 169 -17.27 -1.36 -16.62
CA ILE A 169 -17.06 -1.98 -15.31
C ILE A 169 -17.85 -3.28 -15.22
N GLN A 170 -17.38 -4.24 -14.42
CA GLN A 170 -18.10 -5.47 -14.13
C GLN A 170 -18.54 -5.50 -12.67
N CYS A 171 -19.83 -5.74 -12.44
CA CYS A 171 -20.37 -5.93 -11.09
C CYS A 171 -19.75 -7.17 -10.45
N ASN A 172 -19.25 -7.03 -9.22
CA ASN A 172 -18.62 -8.14 -8.51
C ASN A 172 -19.63 -9.23 -8.11
N SER A 173 -20.91 -8.87 -7.97
CA SER A 173 -21.96 -9.80 -7.48
C SER A 173 -22.65 -10.58 -8.60
N CYS A 174 -23.10 -9.91 -9.67
CA CYS A 174 -23.83 -10.57 -10.77
C CYS A 174 -23.04 -10.67 -12.07
N ARG A 175 -21.80 -10.14 -12.11
CA ARG A 175 -20.95 -10.11 -13.31
C ARG A 175 -21.50 -9.32 -14.50
N GLU A 176 -22.63 -8.64 -14.34
CA GLU A 176 -23.18 -7.74 -15.36
C GLU A 176 -22.21 -6.59 -15.66
N TYR A 177 -22.04 -6.28 -16.94
CA TYR A 177 -21.24 -5.15 -17.40
C TYR A 177 -22.08 -3.87 -17.38
N ASN A 178 -21.46 -2.75 -16.96
CA ASN A 178 -22.12 -1.46 -16.91
C ASN A 178 -21.18 -0.40 -17.50
N LEU A 179 -21.76 0.65 -18.09
CA LEU A 179 -21.02 1.86 -18.42
C LEU A 179 -20.97 2.73 -17.16
N TYR A 180 -19.81 3.28 -16.85
CA TYR A 180 -19.58 4.14 -15.69
C TYR A 180 -18.77 5.36 -16.14
N SER A 181 -19.08 6.52 -15.59
CA SER A 181 -18.22 7.68 -15.68
C SER A 181 -17.98 8.23 -14.29
N ILE A 182 -16.72 8.52 -13.98
CA ILE A 182 -16.41 9.17 -12.73
C ILE A 182 -16.82 10.63 -12.78
N GLY A 183 -16.58 11.33 -13.88
CA GLY A 183 -16.68 12.79 -13.93
C GLY A 183 -15.35 13.49 -13.56
N PRO A 184 -15.31 14.83 -13.68
CA PRO A 184 -14.07 15.59 -13.52
C PRO A 184 -13.61 15.70 -12.05
N ASP A 185 -12.43 16.30 -11.89
CA ASP A 185 -11.79 16.70 -10.62
C ASP A 185 -11.44 15.56 -9.66
N VAL A 186 -11.32 14.32 -10.16
CA VAL A 186 -10.94 13.15 -9.35
C VAL A 186 -9.48 12.78 -9.61
N LYS A 187 -8.65 12.79 -8.56
CA LYS A 187 -7.23 12.44 -8.62
C LYS A 187 -6.95 11.02 -8.13
N GLU A 188 -7.65 10.62 -7.08
CA GLU A 188 -7.47 9.31 -6.45
C GLU A 188 -8.82 8.76 -5.98
N LEU A 189 -9.03 7.47 -6.17
CA LEU A 189 -10.27 6.79 -5.87
C LEU A 189 -10.06 5.30 -5.62
N ARG A 190 -11.08 4.66 -5.02
CA ARG A 190 -11.17 3.22 -4.84
C ARG A 190 -12.55 2.70 -5.25
N PHE A 191 -12.61 1.52 -5.84
CA PHE A 191 -13.87 0.87 -6.20
C PHE A 191 -14.43 0.00 -5.08
N ASN A 192 -15.74 0.03 -4.96
CA ASN A 192 -16.51 -0.87 -4.11
C ASN A 192 -17.68 -1.45 -4.92
N GLY A 193 -17.82 -2.77 -4.92
CA GLY A 193 -18.88 -3.48 -5.65
C GLY A 193 -18.64 -3.75 -7.15
N PHE A 194 -17.54 -3.26 -7.73
CA PHE A 194 -17.14 -3.55 -9.11
C PHE A 194 -15.62 -3.52 -9.32
N HIS A 195 -15.17 -3.95 -10.49
CA HIS A 195 -13.84 -3.66 -11.01
C HIS A 195 -13.92 -3.13 -12.44
N GLN A 196 -12.95 -2.30 -12.84
CA GLN A 196 -12.85 -1.78 -14.19
C GLN A 196 -12.33 -2.86 -15.14
N VAL A 197 -12.95 -2.94 -16.32
CA VAL A 197 -12.63 -3.92 -17.37
C VAL A 197 -11.97 -3.24 -18.55
N GLU A 198 -12.47 -2.07 -18.94
CA GLU A 198 -11.99 -1.32 -20.10
C GLU A 198 -12.14 0.19 -19.85
N SER A 199 -11.24 0.99 -20.44
CA SER A 199 -11.31 2.46 -20.48
C SER A 199 -11.41 2.90 -21.93
N LEU A 200 -12.36 3.78 -22.22
CA LEU A 200 -12.63 4.32 -23.55
C LEU A 200 -12.42 5.83 -23.51
N PRO A 201 -11.31 6.35 -24.07
CA PRO A 201 -11.02 7.78 -24.03
C PRO A 201 -12.13 8.59 -24.71
N ARG A 202 -12.65 9.61 -24.02
CA ARG A 202 -13.70 10.51 -24.52
C ARG A 202 -13.27 11.33 -25.74
N GLN A 203 -11.96 11.43 -25.99
CA GLN A 203 -11.41 12.05 -27.21
C GLN A 203 -11.64 11.17 -28.46
N GLU A 204 -11.81 9.86 -28.25
CA GLU A 204 -11.95 8.86 -29.32
C GLU A 204 -13.37 8.28 -29.38
N PHE A 205 -14.10 8.25 -28.26
CA PHE A 205 -15.40 7.62 -28.14
C PHE A 205 -16.47 8.59 -27.61
N THR A 206 -17.57 8.73 -28.35
CA THR A 206 -18.81 9.34 -27.83
C THR A 206 -19.49 8.40 -26.82
N GLU A 207 -20.46 8.93 -26.08
CA GLU A 207 -21.25 8.12 -25.13
C GLU A 207 -21.95 6.96 -25.86
N GLU A 208 -22.55 7.23 -27.01
CA GLU A 208 -23.25 6.23 -27.81
C GLU A 208 -22.29 5.13 -28.30
N GLN A 209 -21.08 5.51 -28.72
CA GLN A 209 -20.05 4.55 -29.12
C GLN A 209 -19.58 3.70 -27.94
N ALA A 210 -19.46 4.29 -26.75
CA ALA A 210 -19.13 3.56 -25.53
C ALA A 210 -20.25 2.58 -25.12
N PHE A 211 -21.52 2.95 -25.29
CA PHE A 211 -22.65 2.04 -25.12
C PHE A 211 -22.64 0.90 -26.14
N ILE A 212 -22.35 1.17 -27.41
CA ILE A 212 -22.20 0.12 -28.42
C ILE A 212 -21.10 -0.87 -28.01
N ARG A 213 -19.96 -0.37 -27.52
CA ARG A 213 -18.87 -1.21 -27.03
C ARG A 213 -19.27 -2.03 -25.80
N LEU A 214 -20.03 -1.45 -24.87
CA LEU A 214 -20.61 -2.18 -23.74
C LEU A 214 -21.47 -3.36 -24.22
N GLU A 215 -22.40 -3.13 -25.13
CA GLU A 215 -23.28 -4.17 -25.66
C GLU A 215 -22.51 -5.27 -26.40
N GLN A 216 -21.46 -4.91 -27.13
CA GLN A 216 -20.54 -5.90 -27.72
C GLN A 216 -19.88 -6.77 -26.65
N ILE A 217 -19.37 -6.18 -25.57
CA ILE A 217 -18.74 -6.94 -24.48
C ILE A 217 -19.77 -7.88 -23.83
N LYS A 218 -20.99 -7.39 -23.56
CA LYS A 218 -22.07 -8.23 -23.03
C LYS A 218 -22.35 -9.42 -23.96
N TYR A 219 -22.45 -9.19 -25.26
CA TYR A 219 -22.73 -10.26 -26.23
C TYR A 219 -21.58 -11.28 -26.33
N PHE A 220 -20.32 -10.84 -26.43
CA PHE A 220 -19.18 -11.73 -26.68
C PHE A 220 -18.65 -12.43 -25.43
N ARG A 221 -18.87 -11.88 -24.23
CA ARG A 221 -18.38 -12.43 -22.95
C ARG A 221 -19.45 -13.11 -22.10
N GLN A 222 -20.68 -13.28 -22.61
CA GLN A 222 -21.72 -14.13 -22.01
C GLN A 222 -21.49 -15.65 -22.20
N ARG A 223 -20.23 -16.09 -22.40
CA ARG A 223 -19.85 -17.52 -22.43
C ARG A 223 -19.06 -17.91 -21.20
#